data_AF-A0A512E1V5-F1
#
_entry.id   AF-A0A512E1V5-F1
#
_cell.length_a   1.000
_cell.length_b   1.000
_cell.length_c   1.000
_cell.angle_alpha   90.00
_cell.angle_beta   90.00
_cell.angle_gamma   90.00
#
_symmetry.space_group_name_H-M   'P 1'
#
loop_
_entity.id
_entity.type
_entity.pdbx_description
1 polymer ?
#
loop_
_entity_poly.entity_id
_entity_poly.type
_entity_poly.pdbx_seq_one_letter_code
_entity_poly.pdbx_strand_id
1 'polypeptide(L)'
;MVCCGETVVGYFGLAVGSVLHSVATGKVRRNMPDPIPVMILGRLAVDRRWNGQGIGSGMLRDAILKTIEVSEYAGIRALLVHAIDEEARRFYEKWSFQPSQVEPLTLMITLQDARKALAG
;
A
#
# COMPACT_ATOMS: atom_id res chain seq x y z
N MET A 1 -14.75 1.19 -1.54
CA MET A 1 -15.33 2.19 -0.61
C MET A 1 -16.08 1.48 0.49
N VAL A 2 -16.27 2.13 1.63
CA VAL A 2 -17.01 1.63 2.79
C VAL A 2 -18.10 2.64 3.12
N CYS A 3 -19.31 2.15 3.38
CA CYS A 3 -20.48 2.97 3.68
C CYS A 3 -21.08 2.60 5.04
N CYS A 4 -21.63 3.58 5.76
CA CYS A 4 -22.55 3.37 6.86
C CYS A 4 -23.92 3.90 6.44
N GLY A 5 -24.88 2.99 6.21
CA GLY A 5 -26.11 3.31 5.49
C GLY A 5 -25.78 3.86 4.10
N GLU A 6 -26.33 5.03 3.77
CA GLU A 6 -26.08 5.73 2.49
C GLU A 6 -24.87 6.66 2.53
N THR A 7 -24.19 6.79 3.67
CA THR A 7 -23.05 7.69 3.81
C THR A 7 -21.74 6.95 3.55
N VAL A 8 -20.92 7.45 2.62
CA VAL A 8 -19.55 6.96 2.41
C VAL A 8 -18.67 7.40 3.58
N VAL A 9 -18.10 6.44 4.30
CA VAL A 9 -17.26 6.69 5.49
C VAL A 9 -15.77 6.41 5.24
N GLY A 10 -15.44 5.83 4.09
CA GLY A 10 -14.05 5.62 3.70
C GLY A 10 -13.89 5.11 2.27
N TYR A 11 -12.73 5.34 1.67
CA TYR A 11 -12.41 4.83 0.35
C TYR A 11 -10.91 4.64 0.17
N PHE A 12 -10.56 3.86 -0.86
CA PHE A 12 -9.20 3.77 -1.37
C PHE A 12 -9.21 3.66 -2.89
N GLY A 13 -8.07 3.94 -3.52
CA GLY A 13 -7.88 3.81 -4.95
C GLY A 13 -6.55 3.11 -5.27
N LEU A 14 -6.60 2.19 -6.23
CA LEU A 14 -5.46 1.45 -6.73
C LEU A 14 -5.18 1.85 -8.19
N ALA A 15 -3.91 1.93 -8.55
CA ALA A 15 -3.45 2.18 -9.91
C ALA A 15 -2.20 1.36 -10.21
N VAL A 16 -2.06 0.89 -11.45
CA VAL A 16 -0.81 0.28 -11.90
C VAL A 16 0.22 1.36 -12.15
N GLY A 17 1.48 1.09 -11.79
CA GLY A 17 2.57 2.01 -12.03
C GLY A 17 3.93 1.31 -11.95
N SER A 18 4.98 2.12 -11.78
CA SER A 18 6.34 1.63 -11.69
C SER A 18 7.20 2.51 -10.78
N VAL A 19 8.24 1.93 -10.17
CA VAL A 19 9.20 2.64 -9.34
C VAL A 19 10.62 2.41 -9.85
N LEU A 20 11.44 3.46 -9.86
CA LEU A 20 12.84 3.39 -10.24
C LEU A 20 13.67 2.63 -9.19
N HIS A 21 14.75 1.99 -9.62
CA HIS A 21 15.69 1.30 -8.71
C HIS A 21 16.28 2.22 -7.64
N SER A 22 16.49 3.49 -7.97
CA SER A 22 17.04 4.51 -7.06
C SER A 22 16.13 4.81 -5.87
N VAL A 23 14.81 4.70 -6.05
CA VAL A 23 13.80 4.93 -5.00
C VAL A 23 13.42 3.61 -4.32
N ALA A 24 13.43 2.50 -5.05
CA ALA A 24 13.00 1.21 -4.52
C ALA A 24 13.90 0.68 -3.39
N THR A 25 13.27 0.08 -2.37
CA THR A 25 13.99 -0.64 -1.32
C THR A 25 14.77 -1.82 -1.91
N GLY A 26 15.85 -2.23 -1.22
CA GLY A 26 16.70 -3.35 -1.65
C GLY A 26 15.92 -4.64 -1.94
N LYS A 27 14.91 -4.96 -1.12
CA LYS A 27 14.03 -6.13 -1.31
C LYS A 27 13.17 -6.03 -2.57
N VAL A 28 12.67 -4.83 -2.89
CA VAL A 28 11.80 -4.60 -4.05
C VAL A 28 12.61 -4.66 -5.35
N ARG A 29 13.79 -4.04 -5.41
CA ARG A 29 14.62 -3.98 -6.64
C ARG A 29 15.43 -5.24 -6.97
N ARG A 30 15.67 -6.12 -5.99
CA ARG A 30 16.48 -7.32 -6.18
C ARG A 30 15.95 -8.18 -7.35
N ASN A 31 16.79 -8.38 -8.37
CA ASN A 31 16.52 -9.19 -9.56
C ASN A 31 15.30 -8.72 -10.39
N MET A 32 15.00 -7.41 -10.39
CA MET A 32 13.89 -6.83 -11.15
C MET A 32 14.40 -5.91 -12.27
N PRO A 33 13.62 -5.73 -13.37
CA PRO A 33 13.89 -4.71 -14.38
C PRO A 33 13.81 -3.30 -13.78
N ASP A 34 14.34 -2.31 -14.52
CA ASP A 34 14.19 -0.89 -14.20
C ASP A 34 13.43 -0.21 -15.35
N PRO A 35 12.24 0.37 -15.11
CA PRO A 35 11.56 0.51 -13.83
C PRO A 35 10.84 -0.77 -13.35
N ILE A 36 10.66 -0.89 -12.04
CA ILE A 36 10.05 -2.05 -11.39
C ILE A 36 8.52 -1.88 -11.39
N PRO A 37 7.74 -2.85 -11.90
CA PRO A 37 6.29 -2.73 -11.92
C PRO A 37 5.69 -2.92 -10.52
N VAL A 38 4.79 -2.01 -10.13
CA VAL A 38 4.15 -1.97 -8.81
C VAL A 38 2.68 -1.62 -8.91
N MET A 39 1.93 -1.94 -7.86
CA MET A 39 0.61 -1.36 -7.61
C MET A 39 0.80 -0.14 -6.71
N ILE A 40 0.09 0.95 -7.01
CA ILE A 40 0.11 2.19 -6.24
C ILE A 40 -1.21 2.31 -5.48
N LEU A 41 -1.13 2.39 -4.15
CA LEU A 41 -2.23 2.83 -3.30
C LEU A 41 -2.26 4.36 -3.32
N GLY A 42 -2.95 4.90 -4.32
CA GLY A 42 -2.95 6.35 -4.56
C GLY A 42 -3.71 7.15 -3.51
N ARG A 43 -4.76 6.54 -2.93
CA ARG A 43 -5.55 7.15 -1.85
C ARG A 43 -6.00 6.07 -0.88
N LEU A 44 -6.01 6.41 0.40
CA LEU A 44 -6.69 5.69 1.48
C LEU A 44 -7.16 6.75 2.48
N ALA A 45 -8.47 6.91 2.62
CA ALA A 45 -9.04 7.95 3.47
C ALA A 45 -10.26 7.42 4.21
N VAL A 46 -10.37 7.81 5.48
CA VAL A 46 -11.51 7.53 6.36
C VAL A 46 -12.09 8.87 6.81
N ASP A 47 -13.41 8.96 6.90
CA ASP A 47 -14.08 10.12 7.46
C ASP A 47 -13.65 10.32 8.93
N ARG A 48 -13.38 11.57 9.32
CA ARG A 48 -12.87 11.90 10.66
C ARG A 48 -13.77 11.41 11.79
N ARG A 49 -15.08 11.35 11.59
CA ARG A 49 -16.06 10.86 12.58
C ARG A 49 -15.94 9.36 12.84
N TRP A 50 -15.29 8.64 11.92
CA TRP A 50 -15.12 7.19 11.91
C TRP A 50 -13.66 6.76 12.11
N ASN A 51 -12.75 7.70 12.35
CA ASN A 51 -11.35 7.42 12.65
C ASN A 51 -11.20 6.60 13.94
N GLY A 52 -10.12 5.81 14.01
CA GLY A 52 -9.81 5.00 15.20
C GLY A 52 -10.64 3.71 15.34
N GLN A 53 -11.64 3.49 14.49
CA GLN A 53 -12.50 2.29 14.54
C GLN A 53 -11.99 1.12 13.68
N GLY A 54 -10.73 1.16 13.24
CA GLY A 54 -10.12 0.09 12.43
C GLY A 54 -10.53 0.08 10.94
N ILE A 55 -11.37 1.01 10.48
CA ILE A 55 -11.81 1.08 9.07
C ILE A 55 -10.64 1.23 8.11
N GLY A 56 -9.68 2.11 8.43
CA GLY A 56 -8.48 2.32 7.60
C GLY A 56 -7.64 1.06 7.47
N SER A 57 -7.44 0.34 8.57
CA SER A 57 -6.76 -0.97 8.61
C SER A 57 -7.51 -2.02 7.79
N GLY A 58 -8.84 -2.10 7.90
CA GLY A 58 -9.67 -3.00 7.11
C GLY A 58 -9.59 -2.71 5.61
N MET A 59 -9.62 -1.43 5.22
CA MET A 59 -9.46 -1.03 3.82
C MET A 59 -8.05 -1.27 3.28
N LEU A 60 -7.01 -1.07 4.08
CA LEU A 60 -5.64 -1.41 3.68
C LEU A 60 -5.50 -2.92 3.47
N ARG A 61 -6.11 -3.75 4.34
CA ARG A 61 -6.18 -5.20 4.16
C ARG A 61 -6.83 -5.58 2.83
N ASP A 62 -7.98 -4.97 2.51
CA ASP A 62 -8.69 -5.18 1.24
C ASP A 62 -7.85 -4.75 0.04
N ALA A 63 -7.16 -3.61 0.14
CA ALA A 63 -6.25 -3.14 -0.91
C ALA A 63 -5.09 -4.10 -1.17
N ILE A 64 -4.50 -4.68 -0.11
CA ILE A 64 -3.45 -5.69 -0.22
C ILE A 64 -3.97 -6.95 -0.90
N LEU A 65 -5.15 -7.46 -0.48
CA LEU A 65 -5.76 -8.65 -1.07
C LEU A 65 -6.01 -8.48 -2.57
N LYS A 66 -6.60 -7.36 -2.98
CA LYS A 66 -6.83 -7.03 -4.39
C LYS A 66 -5.53 -6.92 -5.19
N THR A 67 -4.50 -6.35 -4.58
CA THR A 67 -3.18 -6.26 -5.23
C THR A 67 -2.58 -7.64 -5.47
N ILE A 68 -2.70 -8.54 -4.48
CA ILE A 68 -2.24 -9.93 -4.61
C ILE A 68 -3.03 -10.65 -5.71
N GLU A 69 -4.35 -10.51 -5.74
CA GLU A 69 -5.20 -11.11 -6.78
C GLU A 69 -4.80 -10.66 -8.18
N VAL A 70 -4.63 -9.35 -8.41
CA VAL A 70 -4.19 -8.82 -9.70
C VAL A 70 -2.78 -9.32 -10.06
N SER A 71 -1.91 -9.56 -9.08
CA SER A 71 -0.54 -10.04 -9.30
C SER A 71 -0.46 -11.45 -9.88
N GLU A 72 -1.53 -12.23 -9.79
CA GLU A 72 -1.61 -13.57 -10.38
C GLU A 72 -1.74 -13.49 -11.92
N TYR A 73 -2.18 -12.35 -12.46
CA TYR A 73 -2.39 -12.14 -13.90
C TYR A 73 -1.44 -11.09 -14.50
N ALA A 74 -0.90 -10.19 -13.69
CA ALA A 74 0.00 -9.13 -14.10
C ALA A 74 1.26 -9.09 -13.23
N GLY A 75 2.42 -8.84 -13.83
CA GLY A 75 3.69 -8.78 -13.10
C GLY A 75 3.75 -7.58 -12.15
N ILE A 76 3.34 -7.77 -10.89
CA ILE A 76 3.39 -6.76 -9.83
C ILE A 76 4.38 -7.20 -8.75
N ARG A 77 5.39 -6.38 -8.47
CA ARG A 77 6.41 -6.71 -7.48
C ARG A 77 6.03 -6.33 -6.05
N ALA A 78 5.37 -5.19 -5.91
CA ALA A 78 5.12 -4.55 -4.62
C ALA A 78 3.87 -3.68 -4.66
N LEU A 79 3.33 -3.40 -3.47
CA LEU A 79 2.39 -2.32 -3.23
C LEU A 79 3.17 -1.11 -2.71
N LEU A 80 2.96 0.04 -3.33
CA LEU A 80 3.63 1.30 -3.05
C LEU A 80 2.62 2.34 -2.60
N VAL A 81 2.99 3.18 -1.65
CA VAL A 81 2.19 4.30 -1.18
C VAL A 81 3.07 5.53 -0.97
N HIS A 82 2.52 6.71 -1.29
CA HIS A 82 3.08 7.97 -0.86
C HIS A 82 2.28 8.44 0.37
N ALA A 83 2.89 8.34 1.54
CA ALA A 83 2.31 8.86 2.77
C ALA A 83 2.28 10.40 2.70
N ILE A 84 1.17 10.99 3.15
CA ILE A 84 0.99 12.45 3.14
C ILE A 84 1.79 13.13 4.26
N ASP A 85 2.05 12.41 5.36
CA ASP A 85 2.78 12.88 6.52
C ASP A 85 3.39 11.71 7.32
N GLU A 86 4.11 12.06 8.39
CA GLU A 86 4.78 11.08 9.25
C GLU A 86 3.80 10.22 10.07
N GLU A 87 2.56 10.70 10.33
CA GLU A 87 1.55 9.89 11.00
C GLU A 87 1.04 8.77 10.08
N ALA A 88 0.74 9.11 8.84
CA ALA A 88 0.39 8.14 7.79
C ALA A 88 1.55 7.17 7.53
N ARG A 89 2.80 7.65 7.51
CA ARG A 89 3.98 6.79 7.41
C ARG A 89 4.01 5.73 8.52
N ARG A 90 3.89 6.15 9.78
CA ARG A 90 3.84 5.22 10.94
C ARG A 90 2.67 4.24 10.86
N PHE A 91 1.52 4.66 10.31
CA PHE A 91 0.40 3.77 10.06
C PHE A 91 0.78 2.64 9.08
N TYR A 92 1.44 2.95 7.97
CA TYR A 92 1.88 1.94 7.00
C TYR A 92 3.04 1.07 7.51
N GLU A 93 3.98 1.62 8.28
CA GLU A 93 5.08 0.85 8.87
C GLU A 93 4.59 -0.27 9.80
N LYS A 94 3.46 -0.08 10.52
CA LYS A 94 2.79 -1.15 11.30
C LYS A 94 2.36 -2.33 10.44
N TRP A 95 2.10 -2.09 9.15
CA TRP A 95 1.76 -3.11 8.16
C TRP A 95 2.99 -3.68 7.44
N SER A 96 4.19 -3.50 8.01
CA SER A 96 5.47 -3.93 7.44
C SER A 96 5.90 -3.23 6.15
N PHE A 97 5.23 -2.14 5.77
CA PHE A 97 5.75 -1.29 4.69
C PHE A 97 7.09 -0.71 5.11
N GLN A 98 8.02 -0.64 4.16
CA GLN A 98 9.36 -0.13 4.37
C GLN A 98 9.53 1.19 3.62
N PRO A 99 10.06 2.24 4.27
CA PRO A 99 10.34 3.49 3.60
C PRO A 99 11.49 3.32 2.60
N SER A 100 11.42 4.08 1.52
CA SER A 100 12.55 4.30 0.62
C SER A 100 13.69 5.01 1.36
N GLN A 101 14.94 4.71 1.00
CA GLN A 101 16.12 5.37 1.59
C GLN A 101 16.30 6.81 1.11
N VAL A 102 15.71 7.17 -0.04
CA VAL A 102 15.83 8.50 -0.67
C VAL A 102 14.63 9.38 -0.33
N GLU A 103 13.43 8.80 -0.45
CA GLU A 103 12.15 9.43 -0.09
C GLU A 103 11.45 8.70 1.08
N PRO A 104 11.58 9.15 2.34
CA PRO A 104 11.03 8.45 3.50
C PRO A 104 9.51 8.33 3.55
N LEU A 105 8.78 9.25 2.89
CA LEU A 105 7.32 9.21 2.76
C LEU A 105 6.85 8.30 1.62
N THR A 106 7.77 7.79 0.80
CA THR A 106 7.46 6.77 -0.20
C THR A 106 7.75 5.41 0.43
N LEU A 107 6.68 4.66 0.75
CA LEU A 107 6.79 3.35 1.37
C LEU A 107 6.34 2.25 0.42
N MET A 108 6.90 1.06 0.62
CA MET A 108 6.57 -0.10 -0.20
C MET A 108 6.63 -1.40 0.59
N ILE A 109 5.81 -2.35 0.20
CA ILE A 109 5.81 -3.71 0.71
C ILE A 109 5.86 -4.70 -0.45
N THR A 110 6.73 -5.70 -0.36
CA THR A 110 6.75 -6.79 -1.36
C THR A 110 5.47 -7.60 -1.24
N LEU A 111 4.97 -8.18 -2.33
CA LEU A 111 3.77 -9.04 -2.22
C LEU A 111 4.00 -10.30 -1.37
N GLN A 112 5.25 -10.70 -1.19
CA GLN A 112 5.61 -11.78 -0.26
C GLN A 112 5.43 -11.35 1.19
N ASP A 113 5.98 -10.19 1.57
CA ASP A 113 5.85 -9.66 2.93
C ASP A 113 4.40 -9.23 3.23
N ALA A 114 3.66 -8.74 2.22
CA ALA A 114 2.25 -8.40 2.34
C ALA A 114 1.39 -9.63 2.66
N ARG A 115 1.65 -10.79 2.01
CA ARG A 115 0.98 -12.06 2.36
C ARG A 115 1.23 -12.47 3.81
N LYS A 116 2.45 -12.26 4.34
CA LYS A 116 2.77 -12.54 5.75
C LYS A 116 2.04 -11.58 6.69
N ALA A 117 1.97 -10.30 6.34
CA ALA A 117 1.26 -9.29 7.13
C ALA A 117 -0.25 -9.54 7.24
N LEU A 118 -0.86 -10.28 6.29
CA LEU A 118 -2.26 -10.69 6.35
C LEU A 118 -2.52 -11.90 7.27
N ALA A 119 -1.48 -12.66 7.61
CA ALA A 119 -1.58 -13.91 8.36
C ALA A 119 -1.39 -13.74 9.88
N GLY A 120 -0.97 -12.55 10.32
CA GLY A 120 -0.89 -12.15 11.73
C GLY A 120 -1.99 -11.16 12.09
#